data_AF-A0A3D3JHM6-F1
#
_entry.id   AF-A0A3D3JHM6-F1
#
_cell.length_a   1.000
_cell.length_b   1.000
_cell.length_c   1.000
_cell.angle_alpha   90.00
_cell.angle_beta   90.00
_cell.angle_gamma   90.00
#
_symmetry.space_group_name_H-M   'P 1'
#
loop_
_entity.id
_entity.type
_entity.pdbx_description
1 polymer ?
#
loop_
_entity_poly.entity_id
_entity_poly.type
_entity_poly.pdbx_seq_one_letter_code
_entity_poly.pdbx_strand_id
1 'polypeptide(L)'
;IDCITSSRTFCPHLHIPLQSGSASVLRRMRRRYTPELYERRILDVVSRRADVCIGIDVIVGFPGETEAEFAETMKFLEQLPWSYLHVFTYSERPNTAALQGEPVPADVRRLRMTRLRDLSARRYEEWSNR
;
A
#
# COMPACT_ATOMS: atom_id res chain seq x y z
N ILE A 1 -5.44 -0.49 -18.33
CA ILE A 1 -6.59 -0.74 -17.44
C ILE A 1 -7.70 -1.40 -18.25
N ASP A 2 -8.15 -0.75 -19.33
CA ASP A 2 -9.27 -1.18 -20.18
C ASP A 2 -9.20 -2.64 -20.65
N CYS A 3 -8.04 -3.10 -21.11
CA CYS A 3 -7.85 -4.47 -21.57
C CYS A 3 -8.12 -5.52 -20.46
N ILE A 4 -7.74 -5.21 -19.20
CA ILE A 4 -7.90 -6.14 -18.08
C ILE A 4 -9.32 -6.04 -17.51
N THR A 5 -9.91 -4.85 -17.47
CA THR A 5 -11.26 -4.64 -16.91
C THR A 5 -12.38 -5.09 -17.85
N SER A 6 -12.17 -5.09 -19.17
CA SER A 6 -13.21 -5.46 -20.15
C SER A 6 -13.13 -6.90 -20.67
N SER A 7 -11.99 -7.58 -20.46
CA SER A 7 -11.78 -8.93 -20.96
C SER A 7 -12.38 -9.99 -20.04
N ARG A 8 -13.02 -11.00 -20.65
CA ARG A 8 -13.53 -12.20 -19.97
C ARG A 8 -12.46 -13.27 -19.75
N THR A 9 -11.28 -13.11 -20.38
CA THR A 9 -10.20 -14.11 -20.33
C THR A 9 -9.25 -13.85 -19.15
N PHE A 10 -9.17 -12.61 -18.67
CA PHE A 10 -8.31 -12.27 -17.54
C PHE A 10 -9.06 -12.41 -16.22
N CYS A 11 -8.41 -13.07 -15.25
CA CYS A 11 -8.84 -13.02 -13.86
C CYS A 11 -8.80 -11.54 -13.40
N PRO A 12 -9.87 -11.02 -12.76
CA PRO A 12 -9.91 -9.64 -12.29
C PRO A 12 -9.09 -9.43 -11.03
N HIS A 13 -7.81 -9.78 -11.11
CA HIS A 13 -6.88 -9.64 -10.01
C HIS A 13 -5.77 -8.69 -10.45
N LEU A 14 -5.68 -7.56 -9.75
CA LEU A 14 -4.66 -6.56 -9.97
C LEU A 14 -3.79 -6.44 -8.72
N HIS A 15 -2.48 -6.36 -8.96
CA HIS A 15 -1.51 -6.07 -7.91
C HIS A 15 -0.86 -4.72 -8.22
N ILE A 16 -1.14 -3.72 -7.38
CA ILE A 16 -0.73 -2.33 -7.63
C ILE A 16 0.05 -1.83 -6.41
N PRO A 17 1.39 -1.73 -6.48
CA PRO A 17 2.21 -1.37 -5.32
C PRO A 17 2.02 0.10 -4.93
N LEU A 18 1.67 0.36 -3.66
CA LEU A 18 1.59 1.71 -3.09
C LEU A 18 2.90 2.13 -2.43
N GLN A 19 3.53 1.20 -1.70
CA GLN A 19 4.70 1.39 -0.84
C GLN A 19 4.40 2.19 0.44
N SER A 20 3.84 3.39 0.36
CA SER A 20 3.41 4.18 1.52
C SER A 20 2.24 5.09 1.14
N GLY A 21 1.33 5.36 2.07
CA GLY A 21 0.24 6.33 1.88
C GLY A 21 0.65 7.76 2.21
N SER A 22 1.87 7.99 2.70
CA SER A 22 2.40 9.32 3.00
C SER A 22 3.19 9.88 1.83
N ALA A 23 2.84 11.10 1.37
CA ALA A 23 3.52 11.76 0.26
C ALA A 23 5.00 12.08 0.58
N SER A 24 5.32 12.42 1.83
CA SER A 24 6.70 12.69 2.26
C SER A 24 7.55 11.42 2.23
N VAL A 25 7.01 10.29 2.67
CA VAL A 25 7.68 8.98 2.61
C VAL A 25 7.88 8.55 1.16
N LEU A 26 6.85 8.64 0.31
CA LEU A 26 6.95 8.33 -1.12
C LEU A 26 8.03 9.17 -1.83
N ARG A 27 8.13 10.46 -1.50
CA ARG A 27 9.17 11.35 -2.01
C ARG A 27 10.57 10.91 -1.57
N ARG A 28 10.74 10.53 -0.30
CA ARG A 28 12.02 9.98 0.21
C ARG A 28 12.38 8.64 -0.43
N MET A 29 11.37 7.82 -0.76
CA MET A 29 11.52 6.61 -1.58
C MET A 29 11.74 6.88 -3.07
N ARG A 30 11.82 8.16 -3.49
CA ARG A 30 11.99 8.61 -4.90
C ARG A 30 10.88 8.13 -5.84
N ARG A 31 9.66 7.96 -5.31
CA ARG A 31 8.48 7.68 -6.13
C ARG A 31 7.99 8.96 -6.81
N ARG A 32 7.63 8.85 -8.09
CA ARG A 32 7.15 9.97 -8.93
C ARG A 32 5.61 10.09 -8.95
N TYR A 33 4.93 9.52 -7.97
CA TYR A 33 3.48 9.56 -7.81
C TYR A 33 3.12 10.01 -6.40
N THR A 34 1.88 10.48 -6.24
CA THR A 34 1.33 10.90 -4.96
C THR A 34 0.22 9.95 -4.52
N PRO A 35 -0.15 9.92 -3.23
CA PRO A 35 -1.29 9.14 -2.75
C PRO A 35 -2.58 9.49 -3.50
N GLU A 36 -2.82 10.76 -3.82
CA GLU A 36 -4.03 11.21 -4.53
C GLU A 36 -4.07 10.69 -5.98
N LEU A 37 -2.92 10.63 -6.66
CA LEU A 37 -2.85 10.02 -7.99
C LEU A 37 -3.12 8.51 -7.91
N TYR A 38 -2.57 7.85 -6.90
CA TYR A 38 -2.80 6.42 -6.67
C TYR A 38 -4.28 6.13 -6.41
N GLU A 39 -4.92 6.89 -5.52
CA GLU A 39 -6.34 6.79 -5.21
C GLU A 39 -7.21 6.92 -6.48
N ARG A 40 -6.97 7.97 -7.28
CA ARG A 40 -7.70 8.17 -8.55
C ARG A 40 -7.59 6.96 -9.47
N ARG A 41 -6.44 6.28 -9.50
CA ARG A 41 -6.26 5.07 -10.32
C ARG A 41 -7.03 3.89 -9.75
N ILE A 42 -7.01 3.67 -8.44
CA ILE A 42 -7.78 2.60 -7.80
C ILE A 42 -9.29 2.81 -8.03
N LEU A 43 -9.80 4.03 -7.82
CA LEU A 43 -11.21 4.35 -8.03
C LEU A 43 -11.64 4.18 -9.49
N ASP A 44 -10.77 4.52 -10.46
CA ASP A 44 -11.02 4.28 -11.89
C ASP A 44 -11.09 2.78 -12.24
N VAL A 45 -10.26 1.95 -11.60
CA VAL A 45 -10.35 0.49 -11.77
C VAL A 45 -11.67 -0.05 -11.22
N VAL A 46 -12.00 0.31 -9.97
CA VAL A 46 -13.19 -0.20 -9.28
C VAL A 46 -14.48 0.26 -9.94
N SER A 47 -14.52 1.49 -10.47
CA SER A 47 -15.69 2.00 -11.20
C SER A 47 -15.97 1.24 -12.50
N ARG A 48 -14.93 0.69 -13.12
CA ARG A 48 -15.04 -0.11 -14.36
C ARG A 48 -15.36 -1.57 -14.08
N ARG A 49 -14.91 -2.10 -12.94
CA ARG A 49 -15.07 -3.50 -12.57
C ARG A 49 -15.16 -3.66 -11.04
N ALA A 50 -16.38 -3.76 -10.52
CA ALA A 50 -16.64 -3.79 -9.08
C ALA A 50 -16.21 -5.09 -8.38
N ASP A 51 -16.09 -6.20 -9.12
CA ASP A 51 -15.64 -7.53 -8.66
C ASP A 51 -14.10 -7.69 -8.68
N VAL A 52 -13.36 -6.62 -8.96
CA VAL A 52 -11.89 -6.68 -9.02
C VAL A 52 -11.28 -6.92 -7.64
N CYS A 53 -10.39 -7.91 -7.57
CA CYS A 53 -9.51 -8.14 -6.44
C CYS A 53 -8.26 -7.27 -6.58
N ILE A 54 -8.01 -6.38 -5.61
CA ILE A 54 -6.85 -5.47 -5.63
C ILE A 54 -5.91 -5.81 -4.47
N GLY A 55 -4.71 -6.28 -4.81
CA GLY A 55 -3.59 -6.46 -3.90
C GLY A 55 -2.68 -5.23 -3.88
N ILE A 56 -2.22 -4.82 -2.70
CA ILE A 56 -1.32 -3.67 -2.54
C ILE A 56 -0.09 -4.05 -1.72
N ASP A 57 1.10 -3.66 -2.17
CA ASP A 57 2.31 -3.73 -1.36
C ASP A 57 2.51 -2.45 -0.54
N VAL A 58 2.77 -2.62 0.76
CA VAL A 58 3.10 -1.54 1.70
C VAL A 58 4.40 -1.87 2.41
N ILE A 59 5.29 -0.88 2.54
CA ILE A 59 6.56 -0.98 3.26
C ILE A 59 6.43 -0.17 4.54
N VAL A 60 6.76 -0.79 5.68
CA VAL A 60 6.84 -0.13 6.99
C VAL A 60 8.28 -0.04 7.48
N GLY A 61 8.55 0.98 8.30
CA GLY A 61 9.86 1.15 8.90
C GLY A 61 10.89 1.74 7.96
N PHE A 62 10.45 2.53 6.97
CA PHE A 62 11.38 3.29 6.15
C PHE A 62 12.24 4.21 7.05
N PRO A 63 13.54 4.35 6.79
CA PRO A 63 14.43 5.19 7.60
C PRO A 63 13.88 6.62 7.77
N GLY A 64 13.75 7.06 9.02
CA GLY A 64 13.12 8.33 9.40
C GLY A 64 11.59 8.37 9.29
N GLU A 65 10.89 7.24 9.11
CA GLU A 65 9.42 7.19 9.09
C GLU A 65 8.84 7.48 10.49
N THR A 66 8.16 8.62 10.60
CA THR A 66 7.53 9.08 11.84
C THR A 66 6.20 8.38 12.11
N GLU A 67 5.70 8.47 13.34
CA GLU A 67 4.38 7.94 13.67
C GLU A 67 3.24 8.65 12.91
N ALA A 68 3.38 9.96 12.66
CA ALA A 68 2.42 10.72 11.88
C ALA A 68 2.31 10.21 10.44
N GLU A 69 3.45 9.95 9.78
CA GLU A 69 3.48 9.42 8.40
C GLU A 69 2.94 7.98 8.31
N PHE A 70 3.16 7.18 9.36
CA PHE A 70 2.53 5.88 9.47
C PHE A 70 1.00 6.00 9.63
N ALA A 71 0.53 6.94 10.46
CA ALA A 71 -0.89 7.21 10.64
C ALA A 71 -1.56 7.71 9.35
N GLU A 72 -0.88 8.56 8.57
CA GLU A 72 -1.32 8.97 7.22
C GLU A 72 -1.52 7.74 6.32
N THR A 73 -0.57 6.81 6.34
CA THR A 73 -0.66 5.56 5.56
C THR A 73 -1.85 4.70 5.98
N MET A 74 -2.07 4.54 7.29
CA MET A 74 -3.23 3.80 7.81
C MET A 74 -4.55 4.42 7.35
N LYS A 75 -4.71 5.74 7.55
CA LYS A 75 -5.92 6.47 7.16
C LYS A 75 -6.18 6.39 5.66
N PHE A 76 -5.13 6.52 4.84
CA PHE A 76 -5.23 6.40 3.40
C PHE A 76 -5.69 5.01 2.97
N LEU A 77 -5.14 3.95 3.58
CA LEU A 77 -5.58 2.58 3.30
C LEU A 77 -7.01 2.31 3.77
N GLU A 78 -7.45 2.86 4.90
CA GLU A 78 -8.84 2.68 5.36
C GLU A 78 -9.87 3.21 4.36
N GLN A 79 -9.54 4.29 3.65
CA GLN A 79 -10.45 4.96 2.70
C GLN A 79 -10.48 4.31 1.30
N LEU A 80 -9.47 3.55 0.93
CA LEU A 80 -9.35 2.98 -0.41
C LEU A 80 -10.06 1.63 -0.56
N PRO A 81 -10.68 1.35 -1.72
CA PRO A 81 -11.27 0.04 -2.01
C PRO A 81 -10.20 -0.93 -2.53
N TRP A 82 -9.58 -1.70 -1.63
CA TRP A 82 -8.65 -2.80 -1.93
C TRP A 82 -9.08 -4.09 -1.22
N SER A 83 -8.50 -5.23 -1.62
CA SER A 83 -8.90 -6.56 -1.16
C SER A 83 -7.91 -7.15 -0.14
N TYR A 84 -6.60 -7.02 -0.37
CA TYR A 84 -5.59 -7.44 0.61
C TYR A 84 -4.30 -6.62 0.51
N LEU A 85 -3.49 -6.66 1.57
CA LEU A 85 -2.19 -6.03 1.65
C LEU A 85 -1.08 -7.07 1.79
N HIS A 86 0.01 -6.85 1.08
CA HIS A 86 1.31 -7.45 1.40
C HIS A 86 2.15 -6.42 2.14
N VAL A 87 2.48 -6.73 3.39
CA VAL A 87 3.23 -5.83 4.27
C VAL A 87 4.66 -6.32 4.39
N PHE A 88 5.60 -5.47 4.00
CA PHE A 88 7.03 -5.71 4.09
C PHE A 88 7.67 -4.73 5.08
N THR A 89 8.65 -5.21 5.84
CA THR A 89 9.54 -4.30 6.56
C THR A 89 10.62 -3.80 5.61
N TYR A 90 10.98 -2.52 5.72
CA TYR A 90 12.12 -2.00 4.99
C TYR A 90 13.38 -2.82 5.32
N SER A 91 14.06 -3.30 4.28
CA SER A 91 15.36 -3.97 4.37
C SER A 91 16.34 -3.12 3.58
N GLU A 92 17.39 -2.66 4.26
CA GLU A 92 18.48 -1.95 3.61
C GLU A 92 19.21 -2.90 2.64
N ARG A 93 19.62 -2.38 1.49
CA ARG A 93 20.45 -3.11 0.53
C ARG A 93 21.77 -2.35 0.36
N PRO A 94 22.92 -3.05 0.31
CA PRO A 94 24.18 -2.39 0.04
C PRO A 94 24.09 -1.59 -1.27
N ASN A 95 24.57 -0.34 -1.24
CA ASN A 95 24.55 0.66 -2.33
C ASN A 95 23.21 1.37 -2.63
N THR A 96 22.19 1.33 -1.75
CA THR A 96 21.04 2.24 -1.89
C THR A 96 21.40 3.65 -1.42
N ALA A 97 21.36 4.61 -2.36
CA ALA A 97 21.77 5.99 -2.11
C ALA A 97 20.96 6.67 -0.99
N ALA A 98 21.69 7.07 0.05
CA ALA A 98 21.31 8.02 1.10
C ALA A 98 20.08 7.63 1.93
N LEU A 99 20.34 6.90 3.02
CA LEU A 99 19.48 6.87 4.21
C LEU A 99 19.21 8.31 4.67
N GLN A 100 18.00 8.81 4.44
CA GLN A 100 17.56 10.07 5.04
C GLN A 100 16.80 9.76 6.34
N GLY A 101 17.55 9.60 7.43
CA GLY A 101 17.01 9.48 8.78
C GLY A 101 17.45 8.24 9.53
N GLU A 102 17.10 8.19 10.81
CA GLU A 102 17.41 7.07 11.68
C GLU A 102 16.57 5.83 11.35
N PRO A 103 17.13 4.62 11.46
CA PRO A 103 16.37 3.40 11.33
C PRO A 103 15.23 3.33 12.35
N VAL A 104 14.03 2.98 11.90
CA VAL A 104 12.90 2.74 12.81
C VAL A 104 13.20 1.51 13.68
N PRO A 105 13.01 1.58 15.02
CA PRO A 105 13.23 0.46 15.94
C PRO A 105 12.46 -0.81 15.54
N ALA A 106 13.06 -1.97 15.78
CA ALA A 106 12.53 -3.25 15.31
C ALA A 106 11.16 -3.61 15.92
N ASP A 107 10.94 -3.25 17.17
CA ASP A 107 9.67 -3.36 17.88
C ASP A 107 8.57 -2.50 17.25
N VAL A 108 8.89 -1.25 16.90
CA VAL A 108 7.96 -0.34 16.19
C VAL A 108 7.62 -0.90 14.80
N ARG A 109 8.61 -1.39 14.05
CA ARG A 109 8.37 -2.03 12.74
C ARG A 109 7.45 -3.24 12.87
N ARG A 110 7.65 -4.08 13.89
CA ARG A 110 6.81 -5.25 14.17
C ARG A 110 5.38 -4.84 14.52
N LEU A 111 5.21 -3.84 15.38
CA LEU A 111 3.90 -3.30 15.74
C LEU A 111 3.14 -2.78 14.50
N ARG A 112 3.80 -1.98 13.67
CA ARG A 112 3.23 -1.44 12.41
C ARG A 112 2.85 -2.55 11.45
N MET A 113 3.70 -3.57 11.32
CA MET A 113 3.42 -4.74 10.49
C MET A 113 2.17 -5.49 10.95
N THR A 114 2.04 -5.74 12.26
CA THR A 114 0.85 -6.40 12.83
C THR A 114 -0.41 -5.59 12.56
N ARG A 115 -0.40 -4.27 12.82
CA ARG A 115 -1.55 -3.39 12.57
C ARG A 115 -2.06 -3.45 11.12
N LEU A 116 -1.13 -3.41 10.15
CA LEU A 116 -1.50 -3.49 8.73
C LEU A 116 -1.98 -4.89 8.32
N ARG A 117 -1.42 -5.95 8.91
CA ARG A 117 -1.90 -7.32 8.67
C ARG A 117 -3.30 -7.53 9.21
N ASP A 118 -3.60 -7.01 10.40
CA ASP A 118 -4.93 -7.07 11.00
C ASP A 118 -5.95 -6.27 10.16
N LEU A 119 -5.56 -5.10 9.66
CA LEU A 119 -6.35 -4.34 8.70
C LEU A 119 -6.61 -5.14 7.41
N SER A 120 -5.57 -5.79 6.88
CA SER A 120 -5.69 -6.61 5.67
C SER A 120 -6.62 -7.80 5.86
N ALA A 121 -6.54 -8.51 7.00
CA ALA A 121 -7.36 -9.66 7.27
C ALA A 121 -8.85 -9.29 7.33
N ARG A 122 -9.18 -8.22 8.07
CA ARG A 122 -10.56 -7.70 8.16
C ARG A 122 -11.11 -7.31 6.79
N ARG A 123 -10.32 -6.56 6.01
CA ARG A 123 -10.77 -6.11 4.68
C ARG A 123 -10.92 -7.25 3.69
N TYR A 124 -10.07 -8.27 3.77
CA TYR A 124 -10.18 -9.45 2.92
C TYR A 124 -11.46 -10.25 3.21
N GLU A 125 -11.80 -10.42 4.49
CA GLU A 125 -13.06 -11.04 4.91
C GLU A 125 -14.29 -10.24 4.45
N GLU A 126 -14.26 -8.92 4.61
CA GLU A 126 -15.30 -8.01 4.08
C GLU A 126 -15.45 -8.15 2.55
N TRP A 127 -14.34 -8.28 1.82
CA TRP A 127 -14.36 -8.45 0.37
C TRP A 127 -14.85 -9.83 -0.06
N SER A 128 -14.46 -10.91 0.64
CA SER A 128 -14.87 -12.28 0.30
C SER A 128 -16.34 -12.56 0.56
N ASN A 129 -16.97 -11.79 1.44
CA ASN A 129 -18.39 -11.93 1.81
C ASN A 129 -19.33 -11.06 0.95
N ARG A 130 -18.81 -10.34 -0.05
CA ARG A 130 -19.59 -9.55 -1.01
C ARG A 130 -20.02 -10.38 -2.21
#